data_AF-A0A5F8ARP0-F1
#
_entry.id   AF-A0A5F8ARP0-F1
#
_cell.length_a   1.000
_cell.length_b   1.000
_cell.length_c   1.000
_cell.angle_alpha   90.00
_cell.angle_beta   90.00
_cell.angle_gamma   90.00
#
_symmetry.space_group_name_H-M   'P 1'
#
loop_
_entity.id
_entity.type
_entity.pdbx_description
1 polymer ?
#
loop_
_entity_poly.entity_id
_entity_poly.type
_entity_poly.pdbx_seq_one_letter_code
_entity_poly.pdbx_strand_id
1 'polypeptide(L)'
;MRLKKGSFLWYLYLDKIYCLLSVRNVKALAEYFHILDVHGKNTLNDVLFYHFLHHVTDLKKAQINIVFDMLDWNAVGEIGFEQFYMLVCMLLAHENHLEGQFMYRHSRPVFDLLDLKGDLRIGAKNFGMYRFLFNIHKQELKDLFHDFDVTGDNLLNYQEFKLYTIIYIDKLQRRQKTEEKEKEDRKRSLYSKRKCHMK
;
A
#
# COMPACT_ATOMS: atom_id res chain seq x y z
N MET A 1 1.94 3.50 -9.27
CA MET A 1 0.96 2.54 -9.84
C MET A 1 -0.39 3.21 -9.84
N ARG A 2 -1.33 2.79 -10.70
CA ARG A 2 -2.71 3.28 -10.73
C ARG A 2 -3.68 2.14 -10.97
N LEU A 3 -4.83 2.18 -10.29
CA LEU A 3 -5.93 1.28 -10.63
C LEU A 3 -6.61 1.74 -11.93
N LYS A 4 -6.96 0.77 -12.78
CA LYS A 4 -7.69 1.03 -14.03
C LYS A 4 -9.16 1.31 -13.71
N LYS A 5 -9.64 2.48 -14.14
CA LYS A 5 -11.05 2.86 -14.03
C LYS A 5 -11.94 1.84 -14.71
N GLY A 6 -13.05 1.50 -14.06
CA GLY A 6 -14.01 0.52 -14.56
C GLY A 6 -13.66 -0.94 -14.25
N SER A 7 -12.47 -1.23 -13.73
CA SER A 7 -12.16 -2.55 -13.18
C SER A 7 -12.97 -2.83 -11.92
N PHE A 8 -13.15 -4.11 -11.56
CA PHE A 8 -13.89 -4.51 -10.36
C PHE A 8 -13.39 -3.81 -9.08
N LEU A 9 -12.05 -3.73 -8.91
CA LEU A 9 -11.45 -3.10 -7.74
C LEU A 9 -11.79 -1.61 -7.61
N TRP A 10 -12.06 -0.93 -8.72
CA TRP A 10 -12.44 0.50 -8.73
C TRP A 10 -13.71 0.79 -7.93
N TYR A 11 -14.58 -0.22 -7.76
CA TYR A 11 -15.85 -0.09 -7.05
C TYR A 11 -15.78 -0.57 -5.59
N LEU A 12 -14.63 -1.08 -5.15
CA LEU A 12 -14.43 -1.47 -3.77
C LEU A 12 -14.05 -0.26 -2.92
N TYR A 13 -14.62 -0.21 -1.72
CA TYR A 13 -14.31 0.80 -0.73
C TYR A 13 -13.38 0.23 0.35
N LEU A 14 -12.25 0.89 0.54
CA LEU A 14 -11.32 0.65 1.63
C LEU A 14 -11.61 1.60 2.79
N ASP A 15 -11.73 1.06 4.00
CA ASP A 15 -11.86 1.88 5.19
C ASP A 15 -10.59 2.72 5.40
N LYS A 16 -10.73 4.04 5.59
CA LYS A 16 -9.59 4.97 5.68
C LYS A 16 -8.81 4.85 6.99
N ILE A 17 -9.40 4.30 8.04
CA ILE A 17 -8.81 4.23 9.38
C ILE A 17 -8.05 2.92 9.55
N TYR A 18 -8.70 1.82 9.17
CA TYR A 18 -8.20 0.46 9.33
C TYR A 18 -7.50 -0.07 8.07
N CYS A 19 -7.71 0.55 6.91
CA CYS A 19 -7.21 0.09 5.61
C CYS A 19 -7.59 -1.38 5.34
N LEU A 20 -8.85 -1.72 5.60
CA LEU A 20 -9.45 -3.03 5.36
C LEU A 20 -10.78 -2.86 4.63
N LEU A 21 -11.24 -3.94 3.98
CA LEU A 21 -12.55 -3.96 3.35
C LEU A 21 -13.65 -4.25 4.37
N SER A 22 -14.84 -3.71 4.13
CA SER A 22 -16.04 -4.13 4.86
C SER A 22 -16.39 -5.59 4.54
N VAL A 23 -17.13 -6.27 5.42
CA VAL A 23 -17.58 -7.66 5.20
C VAL A 23 -18.30 -7.84 3.86
N ARG A 24 -19.11 -6.85 3.44
CA ARG A 24 -19.79 -6.86 2.13
C ARG A 24 -18.79 -6.84 0.97
N ASN A 25 -17.77 -6.01 1.04
CA ASN A 25 -16.73 -5.92 0.01
C ASN A 25 -15.82 -7.15 0.02
N VAL A 26 -15.52 -7.72 1.20
CA VAL A 26 -14.81 -9.00 1.32
C VAL A 26 -15.59 -10.11 0.64
N LYS A 27 -16.91 -10.21 0.87
CA LYS A 27 -17.76 -11.19 0.20
C LYS A 27 -17.72 -11.02 -1.32
N ALA A 28 -17.90 -9.78 -1.82
CA ALA A 28 -17.81 -9.52 -3.25
C ALA A 28 -16.44 -9.88 -3.84
N LEU A 29 -15.36 -9.58 -3.10
CA LEU A 29 -14.00 -9.93 -3.51
C LEU A 29 -13.76 -11.44 -3.50
N ALA A 30 -14.32 -12.17 -2.54
CA ALA A 30 -14.26 -13.62 -2.48
C ALA A 30 -14.95 -14.24 -3.71
N GLU A 31 -16.17 -13.81 -4.04
CA GLU A 31 -16.86 -14.27 -5.26
C GLU A 31 -16.04 -13.96 -6.52
N TYR A 32 -15.45 -12.76 -6.59
CA TYR A 32 -14.57 -12.38 -7.70
C TYR A 32 -13.32 -13.27 -7.79
N PHE A 33 -12.70 -13.62 -6.65
CA PHE A 33 -11.58 -14.54 -6.61
C PHE A 33 -11.94 -15.94 -7.12
N HIS A 34 -13.12 -16.46 -6.75
CA HIS A 34 -13.60 -17.76 -7.26
C HIS A 34 -13.84 -17.74 -8.77
N ILE A 35 -14.27 -16.60 -9.33
CA ILE A 35 -14.41 -16.45 -10.79
C ILE A 35 -13.04 -16.45 -11.49
N LEU A 36 -12.00 -15.88 -10.85
CA LEU A 36 -10.64 -15.89 -11.37
C LEU A 36 -10.00 -17.28 -11.29
N ASP A 37 -10.29 -18.04 -10.24
CA ASP A 37 -9.81 -19.41 -10.06
C ASP A 37 -10.58 -20.41 -10.93
N VAL A 38 -10.25 -20.41 -12.22
CA VAL A 38 -10.83 -21.33 -13.21
C VAL A 38 -10.51 -22.81 -12.93
N HIS A 39 -9.58 -23.10 -12.02
CA HIS A 39 -9.17 -24.46 -11.67
C HIS A 39 -9.90 -25.00 -10.44
N GLY A 40 -10.59 -24.15 -9.67
CA GLY A 40 -11.33 -24.54 -8.47
C GLY A 40 -10.44 -25.05 -7.34
N LYS A 41 -9.19 -24.57 -7.26
CA LYS A 41 -8.20 -24.96 -6.24
C LYS A 41 -8.22 -24.05 -5.00
N ASN A 42 -9.04 -23.01 -5.03
CA ASN A 42 -9.02 -21.88 -4.11
C ASN A 42 -7.67 -21.12 -4.12
N THR A 43 -7.01 -21.09 -5.26
CA THR A 43 -5.71 -20.44 -5.47
C THR A 43 -5.58 -19.87 -6.88
N LEU A 44 -4.67 -18.91 -7.07
CA LEU A 44 -4.29 -18.37 -8.38
C LEU A 44 -2.83 -18.70 -8.66
N ASN A 45 -2.56 -19.39 -9.77
CA ASN A 45 -1.20 -19.53 -10.28
C ASN A 45 -0.68 -18.21 -10.88
N ASP A 46 0.59 -18.20 -11.26
CA ASP A 46 1.30 -17.07 -11.86
C ASP A 46 0.59 -16.50 -13.11
N VAL A 47 0.05 -17.36 -13.98
CA VAL A 47 -0.66 -16.95 -15.20
C VAL A 47 -1.96 -16.22 -14.87
N LEU A 48 -2.81 -16.80 -14.01
CA LEU A 48 -4.08 -16.19 -13.60
C LEU A 48 -3.84 -14.88 -12.84
N PHE A 49 -2.87 -14.88 -11.92
CA PHE A 49 -2.46 -13.69 -11.19
C PHE A 49 -1.96 -12.59 -12.12
N TYR A 50 -1.14 -12.94 -13.12
CA TYR A 50 -0.63 -11.99 -14.10
C TYR A 50 -1.76 -11.31 -14.86
N HIS A 51 -2.70 -12.10 -15.40
CA HIS A 51 -3.82 -11.56 -16.15
C HIS A 51 -4.75 -10.70 -15.28
N PHE A 52 -5.00 -11.10 -14.05
CA PHE A 52 -5.73 -10.29 -13.08
C PHE A 52 -5.06 -8.93 -12.86
N LEU A 53 -3.79 -8.92 -12.44
CA LEU A 53 -3.13 -7.69 -12.02
C LEU A 53 -2.88 -6.76 -13.22
N HIS A 54 -2.59 -7.32 -14.39
CA HIS A 54 -2.50 -6.58 -15.64
C HIS A 54 -3.84 -5.99 -16.06
N HIS A 55 -4.96 -6.68 -15.80
CA HIS A 55 -6.30 -6.16 -16.10
C HIS A 55 -6.70 -5.01 -15.17
N VAL A 56 -6.38 -5.09 -13.88
CA VAL A 56 -6.85 -4.12 -12.87
C VAL A 56 -5.91 -2.94 -12.62
N THR A 57 -4.62 -3.03 -13.01
CA THR A 57 -3.61 -1.97 -12.78
C THR A 57 -2.87 -1.58 -14.07
N ASP A 58 -2.07 -0.51 -13.98
CA ASP A 58 -1.07 -0.11 -14.99
C ASP A 58 0.32 -0.76 -14.80
N LEU A 59 0.44 -1.80 -13.94
CA LEU A 59 1.71 -2.45 -13.68
C LEU A 59 2.25 -3.18 -14.92
N LYS A 60 3.57 -3.09 -15.11
CA LYS A 60 4.28 -3.82 -16.17
C LYS A 60 4.52 -5.27 -15.74
N LYS A 61 4.72 -6.17 -16.71
CA LYS A 61 5.02 -7.60 -16.46
C LYS A 61 6.10 -7.82 -15.40
N ALA A 62 7.23 -7.11 -15.49
CA ALA A 62 8.31 -7.22 -14.50
C ALA A 62 7.86 -6.84 -13.08
N GLN A 63 7.00 -5.82 -12.94
CA GLN A 63 6.47 -5.43 -11.63
C GLN A 63 5.47 -6.46 -11.12
N ILE A 64 4.61 -7.00 -11.99
CA ILE A 64 3.63 -8.02 -11.63
C ILE A 64 4.33 -9.29 -11.13
N ASN A 65 5.39 -9.73 -11.80
CA ASN A 65 6.20 -10.87 -11.35
C ASN A 65 6.82 -10.60 -9.96
N ILE A 66 7.38 -9.40 -9.76
CA ILE A 66 7.90 -9.00 -8.44
C ILE A 66 6.81 -9.07 -7.36
N VAL A 67 5.58 -8.61 -7.64
CA VAL A 67 4.46 -8.70 -6.69
C VAL A 67 4.07 -10.15 -6.42
N PHE A 68 4.05 -11.01 -7.44
CA PHE A 68 3.77 -12.42 -7.27
C PHE A 68 4.78 -13.08 -6.33
N ASP A 69 6.07 -12.91 -6.60
CA ASP A 69 7.16 -13.46 -5.79
C ASP A 69 7.12 -12.98 -4.33
N MET A 70 6.66 -11.75 -4.10
CA MET A 70 6.48 -11.19 -2.75
C MET A 70 5.36 -11.88 -1.97
N LEU A 71 4.27 -12.26 -2.65
CA LEU A 71 3.08 -12.85 -2.03
C LEU A 71 3.20 -14.37 -1.90
N ASP A 72 3.88 -15.02 -2.84
CA ASP A 72 4.21 -16.45 -2.83
C ASP A 72 5.46 -16.72 -1.96
N TRP A 73 5.48 -16.19 -0.73
CA TRP A 73 6.63 -16.25 0.16
C TRP A 73 7.02 -17.68 0.57
N ASN A 74 6.11 -18.65 0.44
CA ASN A 74 6.35 -20.07 0.68
C ASN A 74 6.75 -20.84 -0.60
N ALA A 75 6.88 -20.15 -1.74
CA ALA A 75 7.30 -20.69 -3.03
C ALA A 75 6.47 -21.91 -3.50
N VAL A 76 5.16 -21.88 -3.25
CA VAL A 76 4.24 -22.94 -3.70
C VAL A 76 3.82 -22.72 -5.17
N GLY A 77 4.05 -21.52 -5.70
CA GLY A 77 3.65 -21.13 -7.06
C GLY A 77 2.15 -20.79 -7.15
N GLU A 78 1.48 -20.58 -6.02
CA GLU A 78 0.04 -20.38 -5.94
C GLU A 78 -0.29 -19.31 -4.87
N ILE A 79 -1.18 -18.37 -5.22
CA ILE A 79 -1.67 -17.30 -4.34
C ILE A 79 -3.07 -17.67 -3.83
N GLY A 80 -3.19 -17.89 -2.51
CA GLY A 80 -4.48 -18.08 -1.86
C GLY A 80 -5.24 -16.77 -1.60
N PHE A 81 -6.47 -16.90 -1.12
CA PHE A 81 -7.34 -15.74 -0.90
C PHE A 81 -6.78 -14.75 0.13
N GLU A 82 -6.06 -15.19 1.16
CA GLU A 82 -5.49 -14.29 2.17
C GLU A 82 -4.42 -13.37 1.58
N GLN A 83 -3.49 -13.93 0.79
CA GLN A 83 -2.47 -13.14 0.10
C GLN A 83 -3.10 -12.21 -0.94
N PHE A 84 -4.08 -12.72 -1.69
CA PHE A 84 -4.84 -11.93 -2.65
C PHE A 84 -5.60 -10.76 -1.99
N TYR A 85 -6.25 -11.00 -0.85
CA TYR A 85 -6.93 -10.00 -0.06
C TYR A 85 -5.96 -8.91 0.40
N MET A 86 -4.78 -9.30 0.87
CA MET A 86 -3.78 -8.34 1.31
C MET A 86 -3.27 -7.47 0.16
N LEU A 87 -3.03 -8.07 -1.00
CA LEU A 87 -2.72 -7.33 -2.22
C LEU A 87 -3.80 -6.31 -2.56
N VAL A 88 -5.07 -6.71 -2.57
CA VAL A 88 -6.18 -5.81 -2.91
C VAL A 88 -6.24 -4.63 -1.95
N CYS A 89 -6.02 -4.84 -0.65
CA CYS A 89 -5.98 -3.75 0.31
C CYS A 89 -4.77 -2.82 0.07
N MET A 90 -3.60 -3.36 -0.31
CA MET A 90 -2.44 -2.54 -0.72
C MET A 90 -2.73 -1.70 -1.96
N LEU A 91 -3.35 -2.29 -2.98
CA LEU A 91 -3.70 -1.60 -4.24
C LEU A 91 -4.69 -0.46 -3.98
N LEU A 92 -5.72 -0.70 -3.17
CA LEU A 92 -6.71 0.30 -2.81
C LEU A 92 -6.11 1.39 -1.91
N ALA A 93 -5.22 1.02 -0.98
CA ALA A 93 -4.52 1.99 -0.16
C ALA A 93 -3.67 2.92 -1.03
N HIS A 94 -2.98 2.39 -2.04
CA HIS A 94 -2.24 3.21 -3.00
C HIS A 94 -3.16 4.10 -3.83
N GLU A 95 -4.29 3.59 -4.34
CA GLU A 95 -5.24 4.41 -5.11
C GLU A 95 -5.87 5.53 -4.27
N ASN A 96 -6.02 5.33 -2.96
CA ASN A 96 -6.60 6.30 -2.04
C ASN A 96 -5.58 7.16 -1.28
N HIS A 97 -4.29 7.05 -1.60
CA HIS A 97 -3.20 7.77 -0.92
C HIS A 97 -3.14 7.48 0.60
N LEU A 98 -3.34 6.21 0.96
CA LEU A 98 -3.35 5.67 2.33
C LEU A 98 -2.18 4.71 2.57
N GLU A 99 -1.14 4.70 1.75
CA GLU A 99 -0.01 3.77 1.82
C GLU A 99 0.68 3.81 3.19
N GLY A 100 0.90 5.02 3.73
CA GLY A 100 1.41 5.22 5.08
C GLY A 100 0.52 4.63 6.16
N GLN A 101 -0.78 4.86 6.06
CA GLN A 101 -1.78 4.38 7.02
C GLN A 101 -1.88 2.86 6.98
N PHE A 102 -1.82 2.29 5.78
CA PHE A 102 -1.78 0.86 5.57
C PHE A 102 -0.52 0.25 6.20
N MET A 103 0.67 0.78 5.91
CA MET A 103 1.91 0.31 6.52
C MET A 103 1.90 0.40 8.05
N TYR A 104 1.35 1.47 8.61
CA TYR A 104 1.24 1.62 10.07
C TYR A 104 0.26 0.63 10.70
N ARG A 105 -0.93 0.46 10.13
CA ARG A 105 -1.97 -0.44 10.65
C ARG A 105 -1.61 -1.91 10.49
N HIS A 106 -0.95 -2.24 9.38
CA HIS A 106 -0.58 -3.60 8.99
C HIS A 106 0.93 -3.79 8.99
N SER A 107 1.62 -3.14 9.93
CA SER A 107 3.09 -3.11 9.96
C SER A 107 3.71 -4.49 10.02
N ARG A 108 3.08 -5.43 10.74
CA ARG A 108 3.59 -6.79 10.83
C ARG A 108 3.43 -7.58 9.51
N PRO A 109 2.22 -7.70 8.93
CA PRO A 109 2.07 -8.29 7.60
C PRO A 109 2.97 -7.67 6.52
N VAL A 110 3.09 -6.33 6.50
CA VAL A 110 3.99 -5.66 5.55
C VAL A 110 5.45 -5.99 5.82
N PHE A 111 5.87 -6.05 7.08
CA PHE A 111 7.23 -6.45 7.43
C PHE A 111 7.53 -7.87 6.94
N ASP A 112 6.63 -8.81 7.22
CA ASP A 112 6.78 -10.21 6.83
C ASP A 112 6.82 -10.36 5.29
N LEU A 113 6.07 -9.54 4.53
CA LEU A 113 6.15 -9.49 3.06
C LEU A 113 7.47 -8.92 2.53
N LEU A 114 8.10 -8.00 3.26
CA LEU A 114 9.36 -7.37 2.85
C LEU A 114 10.59 -8.18 3.29
N ASP A 115 10.43 -9.05 4.29
CA ASP A 115 11.42 -10.02 4.76
C ASP A 115 11.46 -11.27 3.87
N LEU A 116 11.96 -11.09 2.64
CA LEU A 116 12.02 -12.17 1.64
C LEU A 116 12.89 -13.38 2.07
N LYS A 117 13.75 -13.21 3.08
CA LYS A 117 14.65 -14.26 3.55
C LYS A 117 14.10 -14.99 4.78
N GLY A 118 13.11 -14.42 5.46
CA GLY A 118 12.61 -14.91 6.74
C GLY A 118 13.63 -14.77 7.87
N ASP A 119 14.64 -13.91 7.73
CA ASP A 119 15.69 -13.69 8.74
C ASP A 119 15.34 -12.56 9.73
N LEU A 120 14.07 -12.14 9.73
CA LEU A 120 13.52 -11.07 10.57
C LEU A 120 14.23 -9.73 10.35
N ARG A 121 14.63 -9.49 9.10
CA ARG A 121 15.35 -8.29 8.66
C ARG A 121 14.93 -7.87 7.25
N ILE A 122 14.73 -6.56 7.06
CA ILE A 122 14.47 -5.98 5.74
C ILE A 122 15.72 -5.28 5.23
N GLY A 123 16.23 -5.71 4.07
CA GLY A 123 17.33 -5.02 3.40
C GLY A 123 16.86 -3.90 2.47
N ALA A 124 17.65 -2.83 2.35
CA ALA A 124 17.33 -1.66 1.52
C ALA A 124 17.10 -2.00 0.04
N LYS A 125 17.86 -2.97 -0.49
CA LYS A 125 17.68 -3.45 -1.87
C LYS A 125 16.32 -4.13 -2.05
N ASN A 126 15.94 -5.00 -1.12
CA ASN A 126 14.67 -5.74 -1.17
C ASN A 126 13.50 -4.76 -1.06
N PHE A 127 13.53 -3.86 -0.07
CA PHE A 127 12.48 -2.85 0.06
C PHE A 127 12.45 -1.92 -1.17
N GLY A 128 13.61 -1.59 -1.75
CA GLY A 128 13.72 -0.82 -2.98
C GLY A 128 12.99 -1.44 -4.19
N MET A 129 12.87 -2.77 -4.25
CA MET A 129 12.12 -3.47 -5.30
C MET A 129 10.61 -3.26 -5.17
N TYR A 130 10.09 -3.23 -3.93
CA TYR A 130 8.64 -3.14 -3.65
C TYR A 130 8.15 -1.73 -3.35
N ARG A 131 9.04 -0.74 -3.21
CA ARG A 131 8.70 0.65 -2.83
C ARG A 131 7.59 1.29 -3.66
N PHE A 132 7.37 0.83 -4.90
CA PHE A 132 6.33 1.34 -5.78
C PHE A 132 4.91 0.96 -5.33
N LEU A 133 4.74 -0.07 -4.50
CA LEU A 133 3.46 -0.45 -3.88
C LEU A 133 3.07 0.52 -2.77
N PHE A 134 4.05 1.16 -2.13
CA PHE A 134 3.86 2.07 -1.00
C PHE A 134 4.07 3.53 -1.37
N ASN A 135 4.26 3.83 -2.66
CA ASN A 135 4.55 5.17 -3.17
C ASN A 135 5.76 5.85 -2.49
N ILE A 136 6.79 5.06 -2.12
CA ILE A 136 8.00 5.55 -1.45
C ILE A 136 9.08 5.91 -2.49
N HIS A 137 9.63 7.11 -2.38
CA HIS A 137 10.70 7.58 -3.27
C HIS A 137 12.07 6.98 -2.90
N LYS A 138 12.99 6.91 -3.86
CA LYS A 138 14.34 6.34 -3.61
C LYS A 138 15.08 7.08 -2.50
N GLN A 139 14.96 8.41 -2.46
CA GLN A 139 15.61 9.23 -1.44
C GLN A 139 15.00 8.99 -0.08
N GLU A 140 13.66 9.01 0.01
CA GLU A 140 12.92 8.69 1.23
C GLU A 140 13.26 7.31 1.80
N LEU A 141 13.45 6.31 0.93
CA LEU A 141 13.92 4.99 1.36
C LEU A 141 15.36 5.02 1.90
N LYS A 142 16.26 5.83 1.31
CA LYS A 142 17.62 5.99 1.85
C LYS A 142 17.61 6.68 3.21
N ASP A 143 16.83 7.76 3.33
CA ASP A 143 16.68 8.52 4.56
C ASP A 143 16.10 7.62 5.67
N LEU A 144 15.16 6.74 5.32
CA LEU A 144 14.60 5.74 6.22
C LEU A 144 15.69 4.82 6.80
N PHE A 145 16.51 4.19 5.95
CA PHE A 145 17.57 3.31 6.46
C PHE A 145 18.62 4.08 7.26
N HIS A 146 18.96 5.29 6.86
CA HIS A 146 19.89 6.15 7.59
C HIS A 146 19.37 6.54 8.98
N ASP A 147 18.09 6.89 9.09
CA ASP A 147 17.50 7.46 10.32
C ASP A 147 17.05 6.39 11.33
N PHE A 148 16.73 5.18 10.86
CA PHE A 148 16.07 4.14 11.67
C PHE A 148 16.85 2.85 11.86
N ASP A 149 17.96 2.63 11.13
CA ASP A 149 18.88 1.53 11.43
C ASP A 149 19.71 1.88 12.68
N VAL A 150 19.12 1.65 13.85
CA VAL A 150 19.74 1.91 15.15
C VAL A 150 20.81 0.87 15.44
N THR A 151 20.63 -0.35 14.94
CA THR A 151 21.61 -1.43 15.12
C THR A 151 22.89 -1.26 14.29
N GLY A 152 22.83 -0.52 13.20
CA GLY A 152 23.95 -0.26 12.30
C GLY A 152 24.30 -1.44 11.37
N ASP A 153 23.38 -2.41 11.20
CA ASP A 153 23.60 -3.60 10.38
C ASP A 153 23.21 -3.40 8.90
N ASN A 154 22.79 -2.19 8.52
CA ASN A 154 22.22 -1.79 7.24
C ASN A 154 20.94 -2.57 6.86
N LEU A 155 20.27 -3.16 7.85
CA LEU A 155 19.00 -3.82 7.74
C LEU A 155 18.00 -3.15 8.69
N LEU A 156 16.74 -3.52 8.58
CA LEU A 156 15.72 -3.09 9.53
C LEU A 156 15.11 -4.30 10.19
N ASN A 157 15.22 -4.38 11.51
CA ASN A 157 14.41 -5.29 12.28
C ASN A 157 12.97 -4.77 12.44
N TYR A 158 12.06 -5.61 12.96
CA TYR A 158 10.65 -5.23 13.07
C TYR A 158 10.40 -4.00 13.95
N GLN A 159 11.20 -3.79 15.01
CA GLN A 159 11.03 -2.62 15.89
C GLN A 159 11.41 -1.33 15.17
N GLU A 160 12.52 -1.34 14.43
CA GLU A 160 12.99 -0.21 13.61
C GLU A 160 11.99 0.12 12.50
N PHE A 161 11.52 -0.90 11.77
CA PHE A 161 10.49 -0.73 10.75
C PHE A 161 9.18 -0.20 11.34
N LYS A 162 8.73 -0.73 12.49
CA LYS A 162 7.51 -0.25 13.16
C LYS A 162 7.66 1.21 13.60
N LEU A 163 8.81 1.58 14.16
CA LEU A 163 9.09 2.96 14.54
C LEU A 163 9.03 3.89 13.33
N TYR A 164 9.61 3.50 12.20
CA TYR A 164 9.48 4.23 10.95
C TYR A 164 8.01 4.48 10.58
N THR A 165 7.15 3.44 10.59
CA THR A 165 5.73 3.62 10.22
C THR A 165 4.99 4.59 11.14
N ILE A 166 5.33 4.60 12.43
CA ILE A 166 4.76 5.54 13.42
C ILE A 166 5.18 6.98 13.10
N ILE A 167 6.48 7.21 12.90
CA ILE A 167 7.01 8.55 12.59
C ILE A 167 6.48 9.04 11.23
N TYR A 168 6.37 8.14 10.26
CA TYR A 168 5.82 8.46 8.95
C TYR A 168 4.38 9.00 9.05
N ILE A 169 3.52 8.33 9.81
CA ILE A 169 2.13 8.77 10.04
C ILE A 169 2.05 10.08 10.81
N ASP A 170 2.86 10.25 11.86
CA ASP A 170 2.90 11.52 12.60
C ASP A 170 3.31 12.69 11.69
N LYS A 171 4.34 12.51 10.85
CA LYS A 171 4.75 13.50 9.85
C LYS A 171 3.63 13.81 8.85
N LEU A 172 2.91 12.79 8.36
CA LEU A 172 1.78 12.97 7.43
C LEU A 172 0.63 13.75 8.08
N GLN A 173 0.24 13.40 9.31
CA GLN A 173 -0.83 14.08 10.03
C GLN A 173 -0.50 15.55 10.32
N ARG A 174 0.77 15.85 10.65
CA ARG A 174 1.23 17.23 10.85
C ARG A 174 1.14 18.05 9.57
N ARG A 175 1.56 17.47 8.43
CA ARG A 175 1.45 18.13 7.11
C ARG A 175 -0.01 18.44 6.75
N GLN A 176 -0.91 17.47 6.90
CA GLN A 176 -2.34 17.65 6.62
C GLN A 176 -2.95 18.77 7.46
N LYS A 177 -2.66 18.82 8.77
CA LYS A 177 -3.14 19.89 9.66
C LYS A 177 -2.63 21.27 9.24
N THR A 178 -1.37 21.38 8.80
CA THR A 178 -0.82 22.65 8.30
C THR A 178 -1.50 23.08 7.01
N GLU A 179 -1.68 22.17 6.05
CA GLU A 179 -2.36 22.47 4.78
C GLU A 179 -3.83 22.87 4.96
N GLU A 180 -4.55 22.24 5.90
CA GLU A 180 -5.92 22.61 6.24
C GLU A 180 -6.01 24.03 6.81
N LYS A 181 -5.11 24.38 7.75
CA LYS A 181 -5.01 25.74 8.28
C LYS A 181 -4.74 26.77 7.19
N GLU A 182 -3.78 26.51 6.31
CA GLU A 182 -3.48 27.41 5.19
C GLU A 182 -4.68 27.58 4.24
N LYS A 183 -5.43 26.52 3.96
CA LYS A 183 -6.64 26.58 3.13
C LYS A 183 -7.73 27.41 3.80
N GLU A 184 -7.92 27.28 5.12
CA GLU A 184 -8.86 28.09 5.89
C GLU A 184 -8.47 29.57 5.88
N ASP A 185 -7.19 29.88 6.10
CA ASP A 185 -6.70 31.26 6.10
C ASP A 185 -6.83 31.91 4.71
N ARG A 186 -6.53 31.17 3.63
CA ARG A 186 -6.77 31.66 2.26
C ARG A 186 -8.26 31.94 2.02
N LYS A 187 -9.16 31.04 2.42
CA LYS A 187 -10.62 31.26 2.32
C LYS A 187 -11.05 32.50 3.08
N ARG A 188 -10.61 32.68 4.34
CA ARG A 188 -10.92 33.87 5.15
C ARG A 188 -10.44 35.16 4.48
N SER A 189 -9.24 35.16 3.89
CA SER A 189 -8.70 36.32 3.18
C SER A 189 -9.52 36.68 1.93
N LEU A 190 -9.98 35.68 1.18
CA LEU A 190 -10.83 35.86 -0.01
C LEU A 190 -12.21 36.41 0.34
N TYR A 191 -12.82 35.90 1.43
CA TYR A 191 -14.09 36.42 1.95
C TYR A 191 -13.96 37.89 2.39
N SER A 192 -12.89 38.24 3.09
CA SER A 192 -12.63 39.62 3.53
C SER A 192 -12.47 40.58 2.35
N LYS A 193 -11.68 40.19 1.33
CA LYS A 193 -11.50 41.00 0.10
C LYS A 193 -12.80 41.24 -0.67
N ARG A 194 -13.65 40.21 -0.81
CA ARG A 194 -14.96 40.35 -1.48
C ARG A 194 -15.90 41.29 -0.73
N LYS A 195 -15.85 41.29 0.61
CA LYS A 195 -16.66 42.18 1.45
C LYS A 195 -16.24 43.66 1.33
N CYS A 196 -14.96 43.93 1.08
CA CYS A 196 -14.46 45.28 0.82
C CYS A 196 -14.77 45.82 -0.59
N HIS A 197 -15.13 44.98 -1.55
CA HIS A 197 -15.53 45.41 -2.91
C HIS A 197 -17.05 45.56 -3.09
N MET A 198 -17.85 45.28 -2.06
CA MET A 198 -19.32 45.47 -2.06
C MET A 198 -19.77 46.68 -1.24
N LYS A 199 -18.84 47.52 -0.76
CA LYS A 199 -19.09 48.81 -0.13
C LYS A 199 -18.54 49.90 -1.03
#